data_AF-A0A7Y2DFJ7-F1
#
_entry.id   AF-A0A7Y2DFJ7-F1
#
_cell.length_a   1.000
_cell.length_b   1.000
_cell.length_c   1.000
_cell.angle_alpha   90.00
_cell.angle_beta   90.00
_cell.angle_gamma   90.00
#
_symmetry.space_group_name_H-M   'P 1'
#
loop_
_entity.id
_entity.type
_entity.pdbx_description
1 polymer ?
#
loop_
_entity_poly.entity_id
_entity_poly.type
_entity_poly.pdbx_seq_one_letter_code
_entity_poly.pdbx_strand_id
1 'polypeptide(L)'
;MGKKIALKGSKKLLNAWAFYDWANSVYSLVIASAIFPIFYGALFRISGVEKVMVFGGEIARAPLISYVTSAAFLFIAIITPLLSGIADYLGNKKVFMKFFCYLG
;
A
#
# COMPACT_ATOMS: atom_id res chain seq x y z
N MET A 1 10.48 -8.64 34.38
CA MET A 1 9.24 -9.12 33.70
C MET A 1 9.64 -9.87 32.43
N GLY A 2 9.67 -11.21 32.47
CA GLY A 2 10.17 -12.01 31.34
C GLY A 2 9.31 -11.82 30.09
N LYS A 3 9.93 -11.49 28.95
CA LYS A 3 9.26 -11.46 27.64
C LYS A 3 8.67 -12.85 27.39
N LYS A 4 7.36 -13.02 27.58
CA LYS A 4 6.64 -14.21 27.08
C LYS A 4 6.68 -14.13 25.56
N ILE A 5 7.63 -14.83 24.96
CA ILE A 5 7.68 -15.02 23.51
C ILE A 5 6.50 -15.93 23.18
N ALA A 6 5.50 -15.39 22.48
CA ALA A 6 4.36 -16.18 22.04
C ALA A 6 4.85 -17.28 21.09
N LEU A 7 4.49 -18.53 21.38
CA LEU A 7 4.83 -19.69 20.55
C LEU A 7 4.28 -19.47 19.12
N LYS A 8 5.06 -19.85 18.11
CA LYS A 8 4.67 -19.81 16.69
C LYS A 8 3.38 -20.64 16.53
N GLY A 9 2.34 -20.04 15.94
CA GLY A 9 1.03 -20.69 15.82
C GLY A 9 0.07 -20.51 17.02
N SER A 10 0.46 -19.76 18.06
CA SER A 10 -0.49 -19.44 19.14
C SER A 10 -1.62 -18.53 18.64
N LYS A 11 -2.85 -18.79 19.10
CA LYS A 11 -4.05 -18.00 18.74
C LYS A 11 -3.84 -16.49 18.94
N LYS A 12 -3.16 -16.10 20.03
CA LYS A 12 -2.84 -14.70 20.32
C LYS A 12 -1.92 -14.07 19.27
N LEU A 13 -0.93 -14.82 18.78
CA LEU A 13 -0.02 -14.34 17.74
C LEU A 13 -0.72 -14.26 16.38
N LEU A 14 -1.52 -15.26 16.01
CA LEU A 14 -2.30 -15.26 14.77
C LEU A 14 -3.29 -14.10 14.73
N ASN A 15 -4.03 -13.85 15.81
CA ASN A 15 -4.94 -12.72 15.89
C ASN A 15 -4.19 -11.38 15.80
N ALA A 16 -3.04 -11.24 16.48
CA ALA A 16 -2.23 -10.02 16.39
C ALA A 16 -1.73 -9.76 14.96
N TRP A 17 -1.31 -10.81 14.25
CA TRP A 17 -0.91 -10.71 12.84
C TRP A 17 -2.08 -10.37 11.93
N ALA A 18 -3.23 -11.01 12.09
CA ALA A 18 -4.42 -10.72 11.30
C ALA A 18 -4.89 -9.27 11.47
N PHE A 19 -4.88 -8.74 12.70
CA PHE A 19 -5.21 -7.34 12.97
C PHE A 19 -4.18 -6.37 12.36
N TYR A 20 -2.89 -6.71 12.39
CA TYR A 20 -1.84 -5.91 11.75
C TYR A 20 -2.03 -5.86 10.23
N ASP A 21 -2.21 -7.02 9.58
CA ASP A 21 -2.41 -7.10 8.12
C ASP A 21 -3.70 -6.39 7.68
N TRP A 22 -4.75 -6.50 8.50
CA TRP A 22 -6.01 -5.79 8.26
C TRP A 22 -5.82 -4.27 8.32
N ALA A 23 -5.22 -3.75 9.40
CA ALA A 23 -4.99 -2.31 9.54
C ALA A 23 -4.08 -1.77 8.43
N ASN A 24 -3.02 -2.50 8.07
CA ASN A 24 -2.08 -2.11 7.02
C ASN A 24 -2.76 -2.03 5.63
N SER A 25 -3.64 -2.99 5.34
CA SER A 25 -4.37 -3.01 4.06
C SER A 25 -5.43 -1.91 3.99
N VAL A 26 -6.14 -1.65 5.10
CA VAL A 26 -7.12 -0.56 5.18
C VAL A 26 -6.45 0.81 5.00
N TYR A 27 -5.30 1.04 5.63
CA TYR A 27 -4.52 2.28 5.45
C TYR A 27 -4.22 2.54 3.97
N SER A 28 -3.62 1.57 3.29
CA SER A 28 -3.25 1.68 1.88
C SER A 28 -4.48 1.91 0.98
N LEU A 29 -5.58 1.21 1.26
CA LEU A 29 -6.84 1.35 0.52
C LEU A 29 -7.42 2.76 0.67
N VAL A 30 -7.49 3.30 1.88
CA VAL A 30 -8.09 4.62 2.15
C VAL A 30 -7.27 5.73 1.47
N ILE A 31 -5.93 5.67 1.57
CA ILE A 31 -5.07 6.65 0.91
C ILE A 31 -5.27 6.64 -0.60
N ALA A 32 -5.24 5.46 -1.21
CA ALA A 32 -5.34 5.34 -2.66
C ALA A 32 -6.75 5.63 -3.21
N SER A 33 -7.81 5.30 -2.46
CA SER A 33 -9.20 5.46 -2.93
C SER A 33 -9.83 6.81 -2.60
N ALA A 34 -9.43 7.46 -1.49
CA ALA A 34 -10.04 8.70 -1.05
C ALA A 34 -9.05 9.86 -1.06
N ILE A 35 -7.84 9.69 -0.50
CA ILE A 35 -6.91 10.82 -0.34
C ILE A 35 -6.28 11.22 -1.68
N PHE A 36 -5.73 10.28 -2.43
CA PHE A 36 -5.04 10.58 -3.71
C PHE A 36 -5.96 11.24 -4.74
N PRO A 37 -7.20 10.77 -5.00
CA PRO A 37 -8.08 11.44 -5.94
C PRO A 37 -8.37 12.90 -5.57
N ILE A 38 -8.59 13.17 -4.28
CA ILE A 38 -8.86 14.53 -3.78
C ILE A 38 -7.60 15.41 -3.91
N PHE A 39 -6.46 14.91 -3.44
CA PHE A 39 -5.18 15.63 -3.46
C PHE A 39 -4.77 16.01 -4.88
N TYR A 40 -4.72 15.04 -5.79
CA TYR A 40 -4.33 15.30 -7.18
C TYR A 40 -5.40 16.12 -7.91
N GLY A 41 -6.69 15.90 -7.63
CA GLY A 41 -7.77 16.73 -8.16
C GLY A 41 -7.62 18.21 -7.79
N ALA A 42 -7.19 18.51 -6.56
CA ALA A 42 -6.89 19.87 -6.11
C ALA A 42 -5.60 20.41 -6.75
N LEU A 43 -4.54 19.62 -6.82
CA LEU A 43 -3.26 20.00 -7.41
C LEU A 43 -3.39 20.41 -8.89
N PHE A 44 -4.10 19.62 -9.69
CA PHE A 44 -4.35 19.95 -11.10
C PHE A 44 -5.22 21.20 -11.26
N ARG A 45 -6.15 21.46 -10.33
CA ARG A 45 -6.99 22.67 -10.33
C ARG A 45 -6.15 23.92 -10.04
N ILE A 46 -5.25 23.86 -9.06
CA ILE A 46 -4.34 24.97 -8.72
C ILE A 46 -3.36 25.25 -9.88
N SER A 47 -2.90 24.20 -10.56
CA SER A 47 -1.92 24.31 -11.65
C SER A 47 -2.53 24.78 -12.98
N GLY A 48 -3.87 24.89 -13.09
CA GLY A 48 -4.55 25.28 -14.33
C GLY A 48 -4.41 24.26 -15.48
N VAL A 49 -3.99 23.01 -15.18
CA VAL A 49 -3.72 21.98 -16.19
C VAL A 49 -4.98 21.14 -16.39
N GLU A 50 -5.71 21.40 -17.49
CA GLU A 50 -6.90 20.62 -17.84
C GLU A 50 -6.58 19.32 -18.58
N LYS A 51 -5.52 19.35 -19.39
CA LYS A 51 -5.04 18.24 -20.20
C LYS A 51 -3.55 18.04 -19.99
N VAL A 52 -3.14 16.80 -19.82
CA VAL A 52 -1.73 16.40 -19.71
C VAL A 52 -1.36 15.63 -20.96
N MET A 53 -0.25 16.01 -21.58
CA MET A 53 0.31 15.27 -22.72
C MET A 53 1.07 14.06 -22.18
N VAL A 54 0.61 12.86 -22.53
CA VAL A 54 1.21 11.59 -22.11
C VAL A 54 1.41 10.72 -23.35
N PHE A 55 2.66 10.30 -23.62
CA PHE A 55 3.02 9.48 -24.79
C PHE A 55 2.48 10.01 -26.13
N GLY A 56 2.43 11.33 -26.30
CA GLY A 56 1.94 11.98 -27.54
C GLY A 56 0.41 12.11 -27.67
N GLY A 57 -0.36 11.68 -26.67
CA GLY A 57 -1.81 11.87 -26.60
C GLY A 57 -2.21 12.87 -25.50
N GLU A 58 -3.27 13.64 -25.72
CA GLU A 58 -3.87 14.50 -24.69
C GLU A 58 -4.85 13.70 -23.83
N ILE A 59 -4.56 13.55 -22.54
CA ILE A 59 -5.46 12.90 -21.58
C ILE A 59 -6.01 13.96 -20.62
N ALA A 60 -7.33 13.95 -20.43
CA ALA A 60 -7.97 14.79 -19.43
C ALA A 60 -7.52 14.40 -18.02
N ARG A 61 -7.41 15.38 -17.12
CA ARG A 61 -6.92 15.16 -15.74
C ARG A 61 -7.68 14.08 -14.94
N ALA A 62 -8.99 13.95 -15.13
CA ALA A 62 -9.82 13.04 -14.34
C ALA A 62 -9.54 11.56 -14.63
N PRO A 63 -9.53 11.10 -15.91
CA PRO A 63 -9.10 9.74 -16.26
C PRO A 63 -7.65 9.43 -15.88
N LEU A 64 -6.75 10.42 -15.97
CA LEU A 64 -5.33 10.22 -15.73
C LEU A 64 -5.04 9.73 -14.30
N ILE A 65 -5.68 10.33 -13.30
CA ILE A 65 -5.51 9.92 -11.90
C ILE A 65 -5.92 8.47 -11.70
N SER A 66 -7.04 8.06 -12.30
CA SER A 66 -7.53 6.68 -12.23
C SER A 66 -6.58 5.69 -12.91
N TYR A 67 -6.00 6.04 -14.07
CA TYR A 67 -5.02 5.20 -14.76
C TYR A 67 -3.71 5.05 -13.99
N VAL A 68 -3.20 6.13 -13.40
CA VAL A 68 -1.97 6.07 -12.59
C VAL A 68 -2.20 5.24 -11.33
N THR A 69 -3.34 5.44 -10.67
CA THR A 69 -3.70 4.72 -9.44
C THR A 69 -3.90 3.22 -9.72
N SER A 70 -4.58 2.86 -10.81
CA SER A 70 -4.77 1.46 -11.19
C SER A 70 -3.47 0.77 -11.60
N ALA A 71 -2.57 1.47 -12.31
CA ALA A 71 -1.25 0.95 -12.64
C ALA A 71 -0.40 0.71 -11.38
N ALA A 72 -0.44 1.63 -10.41
CA ALA A 72 0.23 1.46 -9.12
C ALA A 72 -0.34 0.24 -8.37
N PHE A 73 -1.66 0.07 -8.33
CA PHE A 73 -2.29 -1.10 -7.72
C PHE A 73 -1.91 -2.41 -8.41
N LEU A 74 -1.83 -2.44 -9.73
CA LEU A 74 -1.39 -3.62 -10.48
C LEU A 74 0.05 -4.01 -10.10
N PHE A 75 0.94 -3.02 -10.01
CA PHE A 75 2.32 -3.23 -9.61
C PHE A 75 2.43 -3.76 -8.17
N ILE A 76 1.67 -3.15 -7.25
CA ILE A 76 1.59 -3.61 -5.85
C ILE A 76 1.05 -5.05 -5.81
N ALA A 77 0.00 -5.37 -6.56
CA ALA A 77 -0.59 -6.71 -6.58
C ALA A 77 0.40 -7.79 -7.04
N ILE A 78 1.36 -7.46 -7.91
CA ILE A 78 2.42 -8.38 -8.35
C ILE A 78 3.52 -8.52 -7.29
N ILE A 79 3.94 -7.41 -6.68
CA ILE A 79 5.06 -7.39 -5.74
C ILE A 79 4.69 -7.96 -4.36
N THR A 80 3.47 -7.72 -3.90
CA THR A 80 3.05 -8.09 -2.54
C THR A 80 3.14 -9.61 -2.29
N PRO A 81 2.69 -10.50 -3.20
CA PRO A 81 2.88 -11.95 -3.05
C PRO A 81 4.35 -12.37 -3.04
N LEU A 82 5.19 -11.74 -3.87
CA LEU A 82 6.63 -12.02 -3.93
C LEU A 82 7.32 -11.68 -2.60
N LEU A 83 7.08 -10.48 -2.07
CA LEU A 83 7.65 -10.04 -0.79
C LEU A 83 7.11 -10.85 0.39
N SER A 84 5.80 -11.10 0.42
CA SER A 84 5.16 -11.91 1.48
C SER A 84 5.67 -13.35 1.47
N GLY A 85 5.85 -13.95 0.29
CA GLY A 85 6.43 -15.29 0.15
C GLY A 85 7.86 -15.39 0.68
N ILE A 86 8.70 -14.38 0.39
CA ILE A 86 10.06 -14.30 0.93
C ILE A 86 10.04 -14.14 2.46
N ALA A 87 9.15 -13.30 2.99
CA ALA A 87 9.00 -13.08 4.43
C ALA A 87 8.57 -14.34 5.19
N ASP A 88 7.69 -15.15 4.59
CA ASP A 88 7.27 -16.43 5.14
C ASP A 88 8.36 -17.50 5.07
N TYR A 89 9.16 -17.52 3.99
CA TYR A 89 10.27 -18.46 3.83
C TYR A 89 11.43 -18.20 4.81
N LEU A 90 11.82 -16.93 5.03
CA LEU A 90 12.92 -16.60 5.93
C LEU A 90 12.59 -16.77 7.43
N GLY A 91 11.32 -17.00 7.80
CA GLY A 91 10.90 -17.15 9.19
C GLY A 91 11.09 -15.91 10.08
N ASN A 92 11.60 -14.80 9.53
CA ASN A 92 11.98 -13.60 10.27
C ASN A 92 10.94 -12.48 10.14
N LYS A 93 9.67 -12.83 10.39
CA LYS A 93 8.51 -11.94 10.24
C LYS A 93 8.65 -10.60 10.98
N LYS A 94 9.44 -10.57 12.06
CA LYS A 94 9.73 -9.35 12.86
C LYS A 94 10.59 -8.32 12.13
N VAL A 95 11.54 -8.75 11.30
CA VAL A 95 12.39 -7.81 10.54
C VAL A 95 11.59 -7.17 9.41
N PHE A 96 10.75 -7.95 8.73
CA PHE A 96 9.82 -7.43 7.73
C PHE A 96 8.81 -6.43 8.32
N MET A 97 8.23 -6.75 9.48
CA MET A 97 7.33 -5.82 10.19
C MET A 97 8.05 -4.51 10.56
N LYS A 98 9.28 -4.59 11.06
CA LYS A 98 10.08 -3.39 11.35
C LYS A 98 10.40 -2.59 10.09
N PHE A 99 10.79 -3.27 9.02
CA PHE A 99 11.08 -2.64 7.73
C PHE A 99 9.87 -1.85 7.24
N PHE A 100 8.69 -2.48 7.14
CA PHE A 100 7.47 -1.79 6.72
C PHE A 100 7.03 -0.67 7.68
N CYS A 101 7.20 -0.83 8.99
CA CYS A 101 6.88 0.24 9.94
C CYS A 101 7.85 1.43 9.87
N TYR A 102 9.11 1.23 9.46
CA TYR A 102 10.08 2.32 9.27
C TYR A 102 9.99 2.97 7.89
N LEU A 103 9.57 2.20 6.88
CA LEU A 103 9.40 2.67 5.51
C LEU A 103 8.03 3.31 5.25
N GLY A 104 7.08 3.11 6.16
CA GLY A 104 5.74 3.69 6.11
C GLY A 104 5.75 5.16 5.75
#